data_AF-A0AAD6YY03-F1
#
_entry.id   AF-A0AAD6YY03-F1
#
_cell.length_a   1.000
_cell.length_b   1.000
_cell.length_c   1.000
_cell.angle_alpha   90.00
_cell.angle_beta   90.00
_cell.angle_gamma   90.00
#
_symmetry.space_group_name_H-M   'P 1'
#
loop_
_entity.id
_entity.type
_entity.pdbx_description
1 polymer ?
#
loop_
_entity_poly.entity_id
_entity_poly.type
_entity_poly.pdbx_seq_one_letter_code
_entity_poly.pdbx_strand_id
1 'polypeptide(L)'
;RQAVDPPSQHLSWEEVIDYTFLADFDIFQDPTGNPTIRAWADLAAHQLLDSYHKLNRAKQEIQQLNIEILHVVTYMKDEREFLLAKEAEILPEDPTLAFFIGKYRRQRGQYDEIHMKRFYAIRQKLG
;
A
#
# COMPACT_ATOMS: atom_id res chain seq x y z
N ARG A 1 38.82 -41.16 -6.61
CA ARG A 1 37.80 -40.40 -5.85
C ARG A 1 38.29 -40.31 -4.41
N GLN A 2 38.74 -39.14 -3.98
CA GLN A 2 39.23 -38.91 -2.63
C GLN A 2 38.03 -38.50 -1.77
N ALA A 3 37.85 -39.11 -0.59
CA ALA A 3 36.78 -38.77 0.33
C ALA A 3 37.09 -37.43 1.01
N VAL A 4 36.10 -36.55 1.09
CA VAL A 4 36.19 -35.26 1.79
C VAL A 4 35.92 -35.53 3.28
N ASP A 5 36.81 -35.02 4.15
CA ASP A 5 36.75 -35.14 5.60
C ASP A 5 36.70 -33.71 6.17
N PRO A 6 35.67 -33.31 6.95
CA PRO A 6 34.65 -34.15 7.57
C PRO A 6 33.53 -34.61 6.62
N PRO A 7 32.82 -35.70 6.95
CA PRO A 7 31.65 -36.15 6.19
C PRO A 7 30.58 -35.06 6.14
N SER A 8 29.98 -34.84 4.97
CA SER A 8 28.98 -33.77 4.80
C SER A 8 27.80 -33.98 5.76
N GLN A 9 27.45 -32.96 6.54
CA GLN A 9 26.25 -32.99 7.35
C GLN A 9 25.00 -33.19 6.47
N HIS A 10 24.14 -34.12 6.87
CA HIS A 10 22.83 -34.29 6.25
C HIS A 10 21.93 -33.12 6.67
N LEU A 11 21.70 -32.19 5.73
CA LEU A 11 20.74 -31.10 5.92
C LEU A 11 19.32 -31.63 5.79
N SER A 12 18.47 -31.25 6.73
CA SER A 12 17.02 -31.43 6.64
C SER A 12 16.40 -30.44 5.65
N TRP A 13 15.21 -30.76 5.13
CA TRP A 13 14.48 -29.86 4.24
C TRP A 13 14.15 -28.50 4.88
N GLU A 14 13.90 -28.49 6.19
CA GLU A 14 13.65 -27.27 6.96
C GLU A 14 14.90 -26.39 6.99
N GLU A 15 16.06 -26.97 7.28
CA GLU A 15 17.34 -26.25 7.22
C GLU A 15 17.65 -25.74 5.81
N VAL A 16 17.36 -26.51 4.77
CA VAL A 16 17.56 -26.07 3.37
C VAL A 16 16.72 -24.82 3.07
N ILE A 17 15.46 -24.77 3.54
CA ILE A 17 14.60 -23.59 3.38
C ILE A 17 15.19 -22.39 4.14
N ASP A 18 15.64 -22.58 5.38
CA ASP A 18 16.29 -21.52 6.16
C ASP A 18 17.58 -21.00 5.49
N TYR A 19 18.34 -21.88 4.83
CA TYR A 19 19.52 -21.48 4.06
C TYR A 19 19.20 -20.75 2.75
N THR A 20 18.05 -21.00 2.11
CA THR A 20 17.64 -20.23 0.92
C THR A 20 17.43 -18.75 1.24
N PHE A 21 16.94 -18.42 2.43
CA PHE A 21 16.88 -17.05 2.90
C PHE A 21 18.28 -16.42 3.03
N LEU A 22 19.27 -17.17 3.54
CA LEU A 22 20.65 -16.67 3.63
C LEU A 22 21.28 -16.45 2.26
N ALA A 23 20.91 -17.24 1.24
CA ALA A 23 21.38 -17.07 -0.13
C ALA A 23 20.81 -15.81 -0.82
N ASP A 24 19.62 -15.35 -0.44
CA ASP A 24 19.05 -14.07 -0.91
C ASP A 24 19.81 -12.84 -0.37
N PHE A 25 20.66 -13.03 0.65
CA PHE A 25 21.51 -12.00 1.23
C PHE A 25 22.98 -12.41 1.20
N ASP A 26 23.57 -12.40 -0.01
CA ASP A 26 25.00 -12.65 -0.28
C ASP A 26 25.95 -11.73 0.52
N ILE A 27 25.41 -10.70 1.18
CA ILE A 27 26.08 -9.73 2.06
C ILE A 27 26.51 -10.35 3.40
N PHE A 28 25.94 -11.49 3.82
CA PHE A 28 26.23 -12.12 5.12
C PHE A 28 27.22 -13.29 5.06
N GLN A 29 27.82 -13.57 3.90
CA GLN A 29 28.92 -14.54 3.81
C GLN A 29 30.20 -13.94 4.41
N ASP A 30 30.26 -13.82 5.73
CA ASP A 30 31.50 -13.54 6.45
C ASP A 30 32.28 -14.85 6.64
N PRO A 31 33.41 -15.06 5.95
CA PRO A 31 34.21 -16.27 6.10
C PRO A 31 34.92 -16.36 7.45
N THR A 32 34.89 -15.30 8.29
CA THR A 32 35.59 -15.26 9.57
C THR A 32 34.78 -15.83 10.75
N GLY A 33 33.50 -16.19 10.54
CA GLY A 33 32.68 -16.85 11.56
C GLY A 33 32.34 -15.96 12.76
N ASN A 34 32.30 -14.63 12.56
CA ASN A 34 32.05 -13.69 13.65
C ASN A 34 30.62 -13.88 14.21
N PRO A 35 30.45 -14.24 15.50
CA PRO A 35 29.14 -14.48 16.11
C PRO A 35 28.25 -13.23 16.11
N THR A 36 28.84 -12.05 15.98
CA THR A 36 28.10 -10.79 15.85
C THR A 36 27.30 -10.75 14.55
N ILE A 37 27.85 -11.21 13.42
CA ILE A 37 27.12 -11.24 12.14
C ILE A 37 26.04 -12.32 12.15
N ARG A 38 26.27 -13.43 12.84
CA ARG A 38 25.28 -14.51 13.03
C ARG A 38 24.04 -14.06 13.81
N ALA A 39 24.19 -13.16 14.79
CA ALA A 39 23.06 -12.58 15.51
C ALA A 39 22.22 -11.61 14.65
N TRP A 40 22.86 -10.93 13.68
CA TRP A 40 22.17 -10.08 12.70
C TRP A 40 21.56 -10.89 11.55
N ALA A 41 21.92 -12.16 11.39
CA ALA A 41 21.35 -13.09 10.42
C ALA A 41 20.26 -14.01 11.03
N ASP A 42 19.79 -13.71 12.24
CA ASP A 42 18.69 -14.45 12.86
C ASP A 42 17.38 -14.20 12.09
N LEU A 43 16.98 -15.22 11.33
CA LEU A 43 15.77 -15.22 10.52
C LEU A 43 14.52 -14.92 11.36
N ALA A 44 14.44 -15.46 12.57
CA ALA A 44 13.29 -15.25 13.44
C ALA A 44 13.21 -13.78 13.90
N ALA A 45 14.35 -13.17 14.22
CA ALA A 45 14.43 -11.75 14.58
C ALA A 45 14.04 -10.83 13.41
N HIS A 46 14.46 -11.14 12.19
CA HIS A 46 14.07 -10.39 10.98
C HIS A 46 12.58 -10.52 10.67
N GLN A 47 12.04 -11.73 10.69
CA GLN A 47 10.61 -11.95 10.48
C GLN A 47 9.76 -11.19 11.50
N LEU A 48 10.21 -11.14 12.76
CA LEU A 48 9.56 -10.36 13.81
C LEU A 48 9.64 -8.87 13.54
N LEU A 49 10.81 -8.36 13.14
CA LEU A 49 11.03 -6.95 12.82
C LEU A 49 10.19 -6.51 11.61
N ASP A 50 10.16 -7.31 10.55
CA ASP A 50 9.30 -7.10 9.39
C ASP A 50 7.82 -7.04 9.78
N SER A 51 7.39 -7.99 10.60
CA SER A 51 6.00 -8.01 11.10
C SER A 51 5.69 -6.77 11.93
N TYR A 52 6.62 -6.35 12.79
CA TYR A 52 6.50 -5.12 13.58
C TYR A 52 6.39 -3.88 12.69
N HIS A 53 7.24 -3.75 11.67
CA HIS A 53 7.19 -2.64 10.73
C HIS A 53 5.93 -2.64 9.87
N LYS A 54 5.47 -3.81 9.41
CA LYS A 54 4.19 -3.96 8.69
C LYS A 54 3.02 -3.49 9.55
N LEU A 55 2.99 -3.88 10.84
CA LEU A 55 1.96 -3.43 11.78
C LEU A 55 1.98 -1.91 11.99
N ASN A 56 3.17 -1.32 12.15
CA ASN A 56 3.31 0.12 12.30
C ASN A 56 2.89 0.88 11.04
N ARG A 57 3.26 0.38 9.86
CA ARG A 57 2.82 0.92 8.57
C ARG A 57 1.31 0.85 8.42
N ALA A 58 0.69 -0.30 8.70
CA ALA A 58 -0.75 -0.45 8.63
C ALA A 58 -1.50 0.59 9.49
N LYS A 59 -1.02 0.87 10.71
CA LYS A 59 -1.59 1.90 11.58
C LYS A 59 -1.48 3.30 10.96
N GLN A 60 -0.33 3.63 10.38
CA GLN A 60 -0.11 4.92 9.70
C GLN A 60 -0.98 5.06 8.45
N GLU A 61 -1.05 4.00 7.63
CA GLU A 61 -1.86 3.97 6.42
C GLU A 61 -3.34 4.14 6.71
N ILE A 62 -3.87 3.54 7.79
CA ILE A 62 -5.25 3.77 8.23
C ILE A 62 -5.50 5.26 8.54
N GLN A 63 -4.58 5.91 9.27
CA GLN A 63 -4.69 7.33 9.59
C GLN A 63 -4.66 8.21 8.33
N GLN A 64 -3.72 7.93 7.42
CA GLN A 64 -3.60 8.67 6.16
C GLN A 64 -4.81 8.46 5.25
N LEU A 65 -5.28 7.22 5.12
CA LEU A 65 -6.47 6.88 4.32
C LEU A 65 -7.71 7.63 4.82
N ASN A 66 -7.88 7.77 6.14
CA ASN A 66 -9.00 8.54 6.70
C ASN A 66 -8.95 10.02 6.30
N ILE A 67 -7.76 10.62 6.25
CA ILE A 67 -7.58 12.01 5.80
C ILE A 67 -7.87 12.10 4.30
N GLU A 68 -7.33 11.18 3.51
CA GLU A 68 -7.49 11.19 2.05
C GLU A 68 -8.95 10.97 1.63
N ILE A 69 -9.69 10.12 2.34
CA ILE A 69 -11.14 9.97 2.16
C ILE A 69 -11.84 11.33 2.33
N LEU A 70 -11.48 12.12 3.34
CA LEU A 70 -12.07 13.45 3.56
C LEU A 70 -11.71 14.43 2.44
N HIS A 71 -10.47 14.39 1.94
CA HIS A 71 -10.05 15.21 0.80
C HIS A 71 -10.84 14.87 -0.45
N VAL A 72 -10.98 13.58 -0.77
CA VAL A 72 -11.75 13.13 -1.95
C VAL A 72 -13.21 13.53 -1.82
N VAL A 73 -13.82 13.36 -0.64
CA VAL A 73 -15.21 13.79 -0.40
C VAL A 73 -15.38 15.29 -0.58
N THR A 74 -14.42 16.09 -0.11
CA THR A 74 -14.43 17.55 -0.28
C THR A 74 -14.31 17.91 -1.75
N TYR A 75 -13.32 17.35 -2.44
CA TYR A 75 -13.10 17.57 -3.87
C TYR A 75 -14.34 17.22 -4.71
N MET A 76 -15.02 16.11 -4.44
CA MET A 76 -16.25 15.73 -5.15
C MET A 76 -17.37 16.75 -4.98
N LYS A 77 -17.51 17.35 -3.78
CA LYS A 77 -18.51 18.39 -3.52
C LYS A 77 -18.14 19.68 -4.24
N ASP A 78 -16.90 20.12 -4.08
CA ASP A 78 -16.39 21.36 -4.66
C ASP A 78 -16.45 21.30 -6.19
N GLU A 79 -16.06 20.18 -6.81
CA GLU A 79 -16.17 19.97 -8.26
C GLU A 79 -17.63 20.06 -8.73
N ARG A 80 -18.56 19.44 -8.00
CA ARG A 80 -19.99 19.48 -8.35
C ARG A 80 -20.53 20.90 -8.31
N GLU A 81 -20.25 21.63 -7.23
CA GLU A 81 -20.71 23.01 -7.03
C GLU A 81 -20.09 23.95 -8.06
N PHE A 82 -18.79 23.81 -8.32
CA PHE A 82 -18.09 24.56 -9.35
C PHE A 82 -18.70 24.35 -10.74
N LEU A 83 -18.94 23.10 -11.14
CA LEU A 83 -19.52 22.78 -12.44
C LEU A 83 -20.97 23.27 -12.56
N LEU A 84 -21.77 23.21 -11.48
CA LEU A 84 -23.12 23.79 -11.46
C LEU A 84 -23.10 25.31 -11.66
N ALA A 85 -22.21 26.00 -10.94
CA ALA A 85 -22.06 27.44 -11.05
C ALA A 85 -21.63 27.84 -12.46
N LYS A 86 -20.65 27.13 -13.04
CA LYS A 86 -20.16 27.41 -14.40
C LYS A 86 -21.17 27.09 -15.48
N GLU A 87 -21.97 26.02 -15.33
CA GLU A 87 -23.09 25.73 -16.22
C GLU A 87 -24.09 26.90 -16.26
N ALA A 88 -24.45 27.46 -15.09
CA ALA A 88 -25.39 28.58 -14.99
C ALA A 88 -24.81 29.92 -15.49
N GLU A 89 -23.53 30.18 -15.21
CA GLU A 89 -22.81 31.39 -15.65
C GLU A 89 -22.71 31.47 -17.17
N ILE A 90 -22.43 30.34 -17.83
CA ILE A 90 -22.18 30.29 -19.28
C ILE A 90 -23.48 30.16 -20.09
N LEU A 91 -24.55 29.62 -19.49
CA LEU A 91 -25.84 29.42 -20.16
C LEU A 91 -26.36 30.63 -20.98
N PRO A 92 -26.30 31.89 -20.50
CA PRO A 92 -26.77 33.04 -21.27
C PRO A 92 -25.85 33.41 -22.45
N GLU A 93 -24.55 33.11 -22.39
CA GLU A 93 -23.57 33.46 -23.43
C GLU A 93 -23.43 32.35 -24.48
N ASP A 94 -23.30 31.10 -24.05
CA ASP A 94 -23.17 29.93 -24.90
C ASP A 94 -23.94 28.72 -24.34
N PRO A 95 -25.19 28.52 -24.79
CA PRO A 95 -26.01 27.38 -24.40
C PRO A 95 -25.40 26.01 -24.78
N THR A 96 -24.58 25.96 -25.83
CA THR A 96 -23.97 24.71 -26.30
C THR A 96 -22.87 24.29 -25.36
N LEU A 97 -22.00 25.22 -24.96
CA LEU A 97 -20.95 24.96 -23.97
C LEU A 97 -21.56 24.62 -22.60
N ALA A 98 -22.58 25.35 -22.16
CA ALA A 98 -23.30 25.04 -20.92
C ALA A 98 -23.87 23.61 -20.93
N PHE A 99 -24.44 23.16 -22.05
CA PHE A 99 -24.90 21.79 -22.21
C PHE A 99 -23.78 20.75 -22.04
N PHE A 100 -22.60 21.00 -22.63
CA PHE A 100 -21.44 20.11 -22.48
C PHE A 100 -20.92 20.08 -21.04
N ILE A 101 -20.89 21.22 -20.35
CA ILE A 101 -20.53 21.30 -18.92
C ILE A 101 -21.52 20.47 -18.09
N GLY A 102 -22.83 20.63 -18.33
CA GLY A 102 -23.85 19.84 -17.66
C GLY A 102 -23.73 18.33 -17.94
N LYS A 103 -23.36 17.95 -19.17
CA LYS A 103 -23.08 16.55 -19.52
C LYS A 103 -21.87 16.02 -18.75
N TYR A 104 -20.77 16.77 -18.72
CA TYR A 104 -19.57 16.40 -17.99
C TYR A 104 -19.84 16.26 -16.49
N ARG A 105 -20.55 17.23 -15.89
CA ARG A 105 -20.98 17.19 -14.48
C ARG A 105 -21.78 15.93 -14.15
N ARG A 106 -22.73 15.54 -15.00
CA ARG A 106 -23.53 14.32 -14.79
C ARG A 106 -22.68 13.05 -14.87
N GLN A 107 -21.70 13.01 -15.79
CA GLN A 107 -20.78 11.88 -15.89
C GLN A 107 -19.89 11.75 -14.66
N ARG A 108 -19.33 12.88 -14.18
CA ARG A 108 -18.54 12.91 -12.94
C ARG A 108 -19.37 12.48 -11.73
N GLY A 109 -20.59 13.01 -11.62
CA GLY A 109 -21.47 12.73 -10.49
C GLY A 109 -22.14 11.36 -10.48
N GLN A 110 -22.02 10.57 -11.55
CA GLN A 110 -22.74 9.30 -11.71
C GLN A 110 -22.45 8.30 -10.58
N TYR A 111 -21.22 8.33 -10.06
CA TYR A 111 -20.78 7.38 -9.03
C TYR A 111 -20.65 8.01 -7.65
N ASP A 112 -21.00 9.29 -7.49
CA ASP A 112 -20.77 10.01 -6.24
C ASP A 112 -21.45 9.33 -5.05
N GLU A 113 -22.70 8.92 -5.21
CA GLU A 113 -23.43 8.21 -4.16
C GLU A 113 -22.77 6.88 -3.78
N ILE A 114 -22.25 6.14 -4.77
CA ILE A 114 -21.60 4.85 -4.55
C ILE A 114 -20.27 5.07 -3.82
N HIS A 115 -19.49 6.05 -4.25
CA HIS A 115 -18.23 6.42 -3.59
C HIS A 115 -18.49 6.88 -2.16
N MET A 116 -19.46 7.75 -1.92
CA MET A 116 -19.83 8.20 -0.58
C MET A 116 -20.21 7.02 0.33
N LYS A 117 -21.08 6.10 -0.13
CA LYS A 117 -21.45 4.90 0.64
C LYS A 117 -20.24 4.04 0.99
N ARG A 118 -19.33 3.83 0.02
CA ARG A 118 -18.09 3.06 0.23
C ARG A 118 -17.16 3.74 1.22
N PHE A 119 -16.96 5.04 1.11
CA PHE A 119 -16.13 5.82 2.04
C PHE A 119 -16.68 5.79 3.46
N TYR A 120 -17.99 5.91 3.65
CA TYR A 120 -18.62 5.73 4.96
C TYR A 120 -18.40 4.32 5.53
N ALA A 121 -18.56 3.29 4.71
CA ALA A 121 -18.34 1.91 5.14
C ALA A 121 -16.87 1.64 5.51
N ILE A 122 -15.91 2.18 4.77
CA ILE A 122 -14.48 2.06 5.08
C ILE A 122 -14.17 2.78 6.40
N ARG A 123 -14.67 4.00 6.57
CA ARG A 123 -14.48 4.78 7.80
C ARG A 123 -15.07 4.07 9.03
N GLN A 124 -16.21 3.41 8.91
CA GLN A 124 -16.81 2.63 10.01
C GLN A 124 -16.02 1.36 10.37
N LYS A 125 -15.29 0.77 9.42
CA LYS A 125 -14.48 -0.44 9.65
C LYS A 125 -13.10 -0.14 10.21
N LEU A 126 -12.56 1.06 9.93
CA LEU A 126 -11.19 1.46 10.26
C LEU A 126 -11.10 2.50 11.38
N GLY A 127 -12.24 3.08 11.80
CA GLY A 127 -12.36 3.97 12.97
C GLY A 127 -12.89 3.21 14.17
#